data_AF-A0A069QHC5-F1
#
_entry.id   AF-A0A069QHC5-F1
#
_cell.length_a   1.000
_cell.length_b   1.000
_cell.length_c   1.000
_cell.angle_alpha   90.00
_cell.angle_beta   90.00
_cell.angle_gamma   90.00
#
_symmetry.space_group_name_H-M   'P 1'
#
loop_
_entity.id
_entity.type
_entity.pdbx_description
1 polymer ?
#
loop_
_entity_poly.entity_id
_entity_poly.type
_entity_poly.pdbx_seq_one_letter_code
_entity_poly.pdbx_strand_id
1 'polypeptide(L)'
;MKKTLNLAAIAFCGVAMLSLSSCLSGGNGGEEPKFKQITSVERTTMMNAIVGNYSGKLKFIKSLGDNKIDSADISWSVTADTMLVIEKFPVRTISGSVQAGEEMKRKLTAAEPAKVEMKLKLPGYMLENYFNQGYYLASPIAGKDIDVKVGDKDGKLTFTQSINLGSGNYQKISQLLEYLKDRQVTRLLIERITIDNQVYNVQAPFTLQGKKQ
;
A
#
# COMPACT_ATOMS: atom_id res chain seq x y z
N MET A 1 -3.53 -5.66 -38.25
CA MET A 1 -3.75 -5.46 -36.81
C MET A 1 -2.40 -5.35 -36.12
N LYS A 2 -1.94 -4.14 -35.78
CA LYS A 2 -0.71 -3.93 -35.01
C LYS A 2 -1.09 -3.78 -33.54
N LYS A 3 -0.79 -4.79 -32.72
CA LYS A 3 -0.90 -4.72 -31.26
C LYS A 3 0.32 -3.95 -30.73
N THR A 4 0.19 -2.63 -30.60
CA THR A 4 1.16 -1.83 -29.86
C THR A 4 0.86 -1.98 -28.37
N LEU A 5 1.39 -3.04 -27.76
CA LEU A 5 1.48 -3.11 -26.30
C LEU A 5 2.45 -2.01 -25.85
N ASN A 6 1.92 -0.98 -25.20
CA ASN A 6 2.71 0.08 -24.57
C ASN A 6 3.58 -0.53 -23.45
N LEU A 7 4.82 -0.82 -23.81
CA LEU A 7 5.91 -1.29 -22.94
C LEU A 7 6.34 -0.26 -21.87
N ALA A 8 5.62 0.86 -21.73
CA ALA A 8 6.02 2.03 -20.92
C ALA A 8 5.50 2.01 -19.47
N ALA A 9 4.60 1.10 -19.10
CA ALA A 9 4.04 1.03 -17.73
C ALA A 9 5.01 0.44 -16.67
N ILE A 10 6.19 -0.03 -17.08
CA ILE A 10 7.11 -0.79 -16.23
C ILE A 10 8.04 0.11 -15.39
N ALA A 11 8.14 1.41 -15.69
CA ALA A 11 9.19 2.27 -15.14
C ALA A 11 9.04 2.69 -13.65
N PHE A 12 7.87 2.51 -13.01
CA PHE A 12 7.66 2.93 -11.60
C PHE A 12 7.42 1.76 -10.62
N CYS A 13 7.41 0.53 -11.12
CA CYS A 13 7.06 -0.65 -10.32
C CYS A 13 8.28 -1.38 -9.76
N GLY A 14 9.49 -1.03 -10.23
CA GLY A 14 10.74 -1.71 -9.87
C GLY A 14 11.46 -1.19 -8.61
N VAL A 15 11.07 -0.05 -8.02
CA VAL A 15 11.89 0.55 -6.95
C VAL A 15 11.05 1.20 -5.87
N ALA A 16 10.47 0.38 -4.99
CA ALA A 16 10.01 0.87 -3.69
C ALA A 16 10.32 -0.10 -2.54
N MET A 17 11.23 -1.07 -2.73
CA MET A 17 11.77 -1.90 -1.64
C MET A 17 12.93 -1.22 -0.86
N LEU A 18 13.23 0.05 -1.17
CA LEU A 18 14.43 0.77 -0.69
C LEU A 18 14.13 2.06 0.10
N SER A 19 12.86 2.39 0.37
CA SER A 19 12.50 3.75 0.79
C SER A 19 13.04 4.13 2.18
N LEU A 20 13.10 3.15 3.10
CA LEU A 20 13.74 3.28 4.41
C LEU A 20 15.05 2.47 4.50
N SER A 21 15.22 1.49 3.62
CA SER A 21 16.39 0.62 3.51
C SER A 21 17.69 1.37 3.21
N SER A 22 17.61 2.54 2.57
CA SER A 22 18.75 3.42 2.32
C SER A 22 19.36 4.01 3.61
N CYS A 23 18.63 4.00 4.74
CA CYS A 23 19.16 4.36 6.04
C CYS A 23 19.76 3.17 6.81
N LEU A 24 19.58 1.93 6.32
CA LEU A 24 20.21 0.75 6.88
C LEU A 24 21.63 0.62 6.30
N SER A 25 22.51 1.57 6.62
CA SER A 25 23.94 1.44 6.37
C SER A 25 24.52 0.47 7.41
N GLY A 26 24.97 -0.70 7.01
CA GLY A 26 25.70 -1.60 7.92
C GLY A 26 25.86 -3.02 7.39
N GLY A 27 26.96 -3.27 6.69
CA GLY A 27 27.44 -4.59 6.33
C GLY A 27 28.54 -4.52 5.28
N ASN A 28 29.80 -4.45 5.72
CA ASN A 28 30.95 -4.74 4.85
C ASN A 28 30.77 -6.14 4.24
N GLY A 29 31.22 -6.31 3.00
CA GLY A 29 30.90 -7.47 2.16
C GLY A 29 31.19 -8.83 2.79
N GLY A 30 30.28 -9.78 2.52
CA GLY A 30 30.57 -11.22 2.58
C GLY A 30 29.79 -12.04 3.60
N GLU A 31 29.11 -11.44 4.60
CA GLU A 31 28.35 -12.24 5.57
C GLU A 31 26.95 -12.60 5.05
N GLU A 32 26.58 -13.88 5.20
CA GLU A 32 25.24 -14.36 4.84
C GLU A 32 24.15 -13.67 5.68
N PRO A 33 22.99 -13.35 5.09
CA PRO A 33 21.89 -12.72 5.82
C PRO A 33 21.37 -13.62 6.93
N LYS A 34 21.55 -13.20 8.18
CA LYS A 34 21.03 -13.90 9.36
C LYS A 34 19.55 -13.59 9.57
N PHE A 35 18.72 -14.63 9.53
CA PHE A 35 17.30 -14.56 9.85
C PHE A 35 17.07 -15.02 11.30
N LYS A 36 16.19 -14.29 12.00
CA LYS A 36 15.71 -14.67 13.32
C LYS A 36 14.23 -15.01 13.30
N GLN A 37 13.83 -15.98 14.10
CA GLN A 37 12.43 -16.23 14.41
C GLN A 37 11.94 -15.18 15.40
N ILE A 38 10.75 -14.63 15.17
CA ILE A 38 10.16 -13.62 16.05
C ILE A 38 9.34 -14.27 17.16
N THR A 39 9.78 -14.08 18.39
CA THR A 39 9.12 -14.52 19.63
C THR A 39 7.91 -13.64 19.98
N SER A 40 7.05 -14.10 20.89
CA SER A 40 5.87 -13.33 21.35
C SER A 40 6.24 -12.00 22.01
N VAL A 41 7.34 -11.96 22.77
CA VAL A 41 7.86 -10.72 23.39
C VAL A 41 8.29 -9.74 22.30
N GLU A 42 9.01 -10.21 21.29
CA GLU A 42 9.47 -9.37 20.19
C GLU A 42 8.32 -8.88 19.30
N ARG A 43 7.25 -9.67 19.12
CA ARG A 43 6.02 -9.18 18.48
C ARG A 43 5.44 -7.98 19.22
N THR A 44 5.46 -8.03 20.55
CA THR A 44 4.99 -6.93 21.39
C THR A 44 5.90 -5.71 21.24
N THR A 45 7.22 -5.89 21.23
CA THR A 45 8.18 -4.81 20.94
C THR A 45 7.91 -4.14 19.59
N MET A 46 7.72 -4.94 18.54
CA MET A 46 7.41 -4.44 17.20
C MET A 46 6.10 -3.65 17.19
N MET A 47 5.03 -4.20 17.76
CA MET A 47 3.74 -3.50 17.80
C MET A 47 3.79 -2.21 18.63
N ASN A 48 4.45 -2.21 19.78
CA ASN A 48 4.58 -1.01 20.61
C ASN A 48 5.27 0.14 19.87
N ALA A 49 6.23 -0.18 18.99
CA ALA A 49 6.86 0.83 18.14
C ALA A 49 5.90 1.34 17.05
N ILE A 50 5.15 0.45 16.41
CA ILE A 50 4.26 0.77 15.27
C ILE A 50 2.94 1.44 15.71
N VAL A 51 2.41 1.14 16.90
CA VAL A 51 1.15 1.70 17.39
C VAL A 51 1.25 3.21 17.55
N GLY A 52 0.29 3.96 16.99
CA GLY A 52 0.21 5.40 17.10
C GLY A 52 -0.56 6.05 15.97
N ASN A 53 -0.59 7.39 15.99
CA ASN A 53 -1.21 8.19 14.94
C ASN A 53 -0.15 8.70 13.98
N TYR A 54 -0.48 8.74 12.69
CA TYR A 54 0.42 9.11 11.63
C TYR A 54 -0.22 10.14 10.71
N SER A 55 0.59 11.06 10.20
CA SER A 55 0.20 11.99 9.14
C SER A 55 1.29 12.07 8.07
N GLY A 56 0.87 12.34 6.84
CA GLY A 56 1.79 12.42 5.70
C GLY A 56 1.07 12.45 4.36
N LYS A 57 1.64 11.77 3.37
CA LYS A 57 1.16 11.75 1.99
C LYS A 57 0.67 10.37 1.57
N LEU A 58 -0.46 10.33 0.89
CA LEU A 58 -0.88 9.23 0.04
C LEU A 58 -0.35 9.50 -1.38
N LYS A 59 0.49 8.62 -1.91
CA LYS A 59 0.98 8.67 -3.29
C LYS A 59 0.21 7.67 -4.16
N PHE A 60 -0.21 8.10 -5.35
CA PHE A 60 -1.05 7.31 -6.26
C PHE A 60 -0.83 7.71 -7.73
N ILE A 61 -1.26 6.86 -8.66
CA ILE A 61 -1.19 7.14 -10.10
C ILE A 61 -2.23 8.20 -10.45
N LYS A 62 -1.79 9.29 -11.06
CA LYS A 62 -2.66 10.40 -11.49
C LYS A 62 -3.48 10.07 -12.72
N SER A 63 -2.86 9.41 -13.70
CA SER A 63 -3.47 9.02 -14.97
C SER A 63 -2.73 7.83 -15.58
N LEU A 64 -3.47 6.82 -16.02
CA LEU A 64 -2.94 5.71 -16.80
C LEU A 64 -2.35 6.22 -18.12
N GLY A 65 -1.12 5.81 -18.43
CA GLY A 65 -0.42 6.12 -19.69
C GLY A 65 0.67 7.19 -19.58
N ASP A 66 0.54 8.12 -18.63
CA ASP A 66 1.50 9.22 -18.45
C ASP A 66 2.58 8.94 -17.40
N ASN A 67 2.49 7.82 -16.66
CA ASN A 67 3.32 7.48 -15.51
C ASN A 67 3.45 8.60 -14.46
N LYS A 68 2.50 9.54 -14.42
CA LYS A 68 2.50 10.64 -13.45
C LYS A 68 1.96 10.17 -12.11
N ILE A 69 2.72 10.42 -11.06
CA ILE A 69 2.31 10.21 -9.67
C ILE A 69 1.82 11.53 -9.10
N ASP A 70 0.72 11.48 -8.35
CA ASP A 70 0.24 12.59 -7.54
C ASP A 70 0.27 12.22 -6.05
N SER A 71 0.00 13.21 -5.20
CA SER A 71 -0.10 12.98 -3.77
C SER A 71 -1.20 13.81 -3.10
N ALA A 72 -1.77 13.25 -2.03
CA ALA A 72 -2.75 13.94 -1.18
C ALA A 72 -2.33 13.84 0.28
N ASP A 73 -2.64 14.86 1.08
CA ASP A 73 -2.49 14.76 2.53
C ASP A 73 -3.43 13.71 3.10
N ILE A 74 -2.92 12.92 4.05
CA ILE A 74 -3.66 11.84 4.66
C ILE A 74 -3.18 11.60 6.10
N SER A 75 -4.08 11.06 6.91
CA SER A 75 -3.79 10.60 8.26
C SER A 75 -4.35 9.20 8.47
N TRP A 76 -3.69 8.43 9.31
CA TRP A 76 -4.05 7.07 9.64
C TRP A 76 -3.53 6.74 11.04
N SER A 77 -4.03 5.66 11.62
CA SER A 77 -3.55 5.15 12.90
C SER A 77 -3.23 3.67 12.82
N VAL A 78 -2.35 3.23 13.71
CA VAL A 78 -2.20 1.82 14.05
C VAL A 78 -2.60 1.65 15.50
N THR A 79 -3.59 0.80 15.76
CA THR A 79 -4.16 0.57 17.08
C THR A 79 -3.50 -0.63 17.77
N ALA A 80 -3.64 -0.70 19.10
CA ALA A 80 -3.02 -1.74 19.93
C ALA A 80 -3.52 -3.16 19.62
N ASP A 81 -4.74 -3.29 19.10
CA ASP A 81 -5.33 -4.55 18.62
C ASP A 81 -4.90 -4.91 17.19
N THR A 82 -3.79 -4.34 16.71
CA THR A 82 -3.16 -4.64 15.41
C THR A 82 -3.95 -4.15 14.19
N MET A 83 -4.74 -3.09 14.30
CA MET A 83 -5.48 -2.54 13.14
C MET A 83 -4.78 -1.31 12.56
N LEU A 84 -4.57 -1.31 11.24
CA LEU A 84 -4.34 -0.10 10.47
C LEU A 84 -5.70 0.50 10.12
N VAL A 85 -5.91 1.76 10.51
CA VAL A 85 -7.18 2.47 10.31
C VAL A 85 -6.92 3.76 9.54
N ILE A 86 -7.63 3.94 8.43
CA ILE A 86 -7.65 5.16 7.62
C ILE A 86 -9.08 5.65 7.59
N GLU A 87 -9.40 6.65 8.42
CA GLU A 87 -10.79 7.12 8.58
C GLU A 87 -11.37 7.73 7.30
N LYS A 88 -10.52 8.38 6.49
CA LYS A 88 -10.94 9.10 5.27
C LYS A 88 -10.03 8.77 4.10
N PHE A 89 -10.02 7.52 3.66
CA PHE A 89 -9.30 7.13 2.46
C PHE A 89 -9.92 7.83 1.23
N PRO A 90 -9.16 8.59 0.43
CA PRO A 90 -9.71 9.38 -0.66
C PRO A 90 -9.98 8.51 -1.91
N VAL A 91 -11.16 7.87 -1.94
CA VAL A 91 -11.60 6.98 -3.03
C VAL A 91 -11.44 7.62 -4.42
N ARG A 92 -11.62 8.95 -4.52
CA ARG A 92 -11.40 9.72 -5.75
C ARG A 92 -10.06 9.51 -6.45
N THR A 93 -9.03 9.14 -5.70
CA THR A 93 -7.68 8.89 -6.23
C THR A 93 -7.62 7.66 -7.15
N ILE A 94 -8.61 6.76 -7.05
CA ILE A 94 -8.73 5.55 -7.88
C ILE A 94 -9.01 5.89 -9.35
N SER A 95 -9.62 7.05 -9.63
CA SER A 95 -9.92 7.51 -11.01
C SER A 95 -8.71 7.49 -11.94
N GLY A 96 -7.52 7.76 -11.42
CA GLY A 96 -6.26 7.75 -12.18
C GLY A 96 -5.72 6.36 -12.53
N SER A 97 -6.27 5.30 -11.92
CA SER A 97 -5.81 3.92 -12.04
C SER A 97 -6.82 2.98 -12.71
N VAL A 98 -8.00 3.46 -13.10
CA VAL A 98 -9.02 2.65 -13.78
C VAL A 98 -9.12 2.94 -15.27
N GLN A 99 -9.34 1.89 -16.06
CA GLN A 99 -9.75 2.03 -17.45
C GLN A 99 -11.27 2.13 -17.51
N ALA A 100 -11.79 3.37 -17.55
CA ALA A 100 -13.22 3.65 -17.62
C ALA A 100 -13.50 4.85 -18.54
N GLY A 101 -14.73 4.94 -19.04
CA GLY A 101 -15.20 6.10 -19.81
C GLY A 101 -15.27 7.38 -18.96
N GLU A 102 -15.37 8.54 -19.62
CA GLU A 102 -15.32 9.86 -18.97
C GLU A 102 -16.38 10.05 -17.89
N GLU A 103 -17.60 9.55 -18.12
CA GLU A 103 -18.69 9.64 -17.15
C GLU A 103 -18.34 8.94 -15.82
N MET A 104 -17.81 7.72 -15.89
CA MET A 104 -17.42 6.96 -14.71
C MET A 104 -16.21 7.58 -14.03
N LYS A 105 -15.23 8.08 -14.80
CA LYS A 105 -14.10 8.84 -14.23
C LYS A 105 -14.58 10.06 -13.46
N ARG A 106 -15.54 10.82 -13.99
CA ARG A 106 -16.16 11.97 -13.31
C ARG A 106 -16.85 11.54 -12.00
N LYS A 107 -17.61 10.46 -12.02
CA LYS A 107 -18.25 9.90 -10.81
C LYS A 107 -17.21 9.51 -9.76
N LEU A 108 -16.13 8.83 -10.16
CA LEU A 108 -15.02 8.49 -9.27
C LEU A 108 -14.34 9.74 -8.70
N THR A 109 -14.10 10.79 -9.48
CA THR A 109 -13.49 12.02 -8.95
C THR A 109 -14.33 12.72 -7.89
N ALA A 110 -15.65 12.48 -7.89
CA ALA A 110 -16.60 12.96 -6.89
C ALA A 110 -16.90 11.95 -5.77
N ALA A 111 -16.23 10.79 -5.76
CA ALA A 111 -16.46 9.76 -4.76
C ALA A 111 -16.13 10.26 -3.34
N GLU A 112 -16.97 9.87 -2.38
CA GLU A 112 -16.78 10.22 -0.99
C GLU A 112 -15.58 9.44 -0.40
N PRO A 113 -14.87 10.00 0.59
CA PRO A 113 -13.89 9.24 1.33
C PRO A 113 -14.53 8.03 2.04
N ALA A 114 -13.78 6.95 2.18
CA ALA A 114 -14.24 5.75 2.88
C ALA A 114 -13.32 5.40 4.04
N LYS A 115 -13.89 4.77 5.08
CA LYS A 115 -13.10 4.20 6.17
C LYS A 115 -12.48 2.88 5.72
N VAL A 116 -11.17 2.76 5.83
CA VAL A 116 -10.43 1.53 5.52
C VAL A 116 -9.83 0.98 6.80
N GLU A 117 -10.12 -0.29 7.09
CA GLU A 117 -9.60 -1.02 8.25
C GLU A 117 -8.91 -2.30 7.79
N MET A 118 -7.69 -2.51 8.25
CA MET A 118 -6.89 -3.68 7.90
C MET A 118 -6.17 -4.24 9.11
N LYS A 119 -6.25 -5.56 9.29
CA LYS A 119 -5.46 -6.24 10.32
C LYS A 119 -4.00 -6.30 9.89
N LEU A 120 -3.08 -5.98 10.80
CA LEU A 120 -1.65 -6.11 10.59
C LEU A 120 -1.19 -7.51 11.00
N LYS A 121 -0.60 -8.23 10.05
CA LYS A 121 0.07 -9.50 10.30
C LYS A 121 1.57 -9.28 10.39
N LEU A 122 2.14 -9.48 11.57
CA LEU A 122 3.58 -9.49 11.78
C LEU A 122 4.23 -10.75 11.18
N PRO A 123 5.46 -10.67 10.67
CA PRO A 123 6.15 -11.83 10.11
C PRO A 123 6.48 -12.90 11.17
N GLY A 124 6.71 -14.13 10.70
CA GLY A 124 7.25 -15.23 11.52
C GLY A 124 8.76 -15.11 11.73
N TYR A 125 9.45 -14.62 10.70
CA TYR A 125 10.89 -14.47 10.63
C TYR A 125 11.24 -13.12 10.00
N MET A 126 12.35 -12.52 10.39
CA MET A 126 12.90 -11.35 9.72
C MET A 126 14.42 -11.34 9.82
N LEU A 127 15.07 -10.47 9.06
CA LEU A 127 16.51 -10.25 9.22
C LEU A 127 16.80 -9.76 10.62
N GLU A 128 17.79 -10.36 11.27
CA GLU A 128 18.19 -9.98 12.62
C GLU A 128 18.61 -8.51 12.68
N ASN A 129 19.36 -8.06 11.68
CA ASN A 129 19.77 -6.66 11.55
C ASN A 129 18.58 -5.70 11.45
N TYR A 130 17.50 -6.08 10.75
CA TYR A 130 16.29 -5.26 10.66
C TYR A 130 15.67 -5.07 12.04
N PHE A 131 15.54 -6.16 12.80
CA PHE A 131 15.00 -6.10 14.14
C PHE A 131 15.84 -5.21 15.06
N ASN A 132 17.16 -5.41 15.04
CA ASN A 132 18.10 -4.68 15.90
C ASN A 132 18.15 -3.18 15.58
N GLN A 133 17.89 -2.79 14.34
CA GLN A 133 17.81 -1.39 13.92
C GLN A 133 16.43 -0.76 14.13
N GLY A 134 15.45 -1.51 14.65
CA GLY A 134 14.07 -1.04 14.78
C GLY A 134 13.34 -0.89 13.44
N TYR A 135 13.83 -1.57 12.39
CA TYR A 135 13.17 -1.65 11.10
C TYR A 135 12.15 -2.79 11.11
N TYR A 136 10.87 -2.45 11.29
CA TYR A 136 9.81 -3.42 11.46
C TYR A 136 8.91 -3.52 10.23
N LEU A 137 8.47 -4.74 9.95
CA LEU A 137 7.62 -5.07 8.81
C LEU A 137 6.29 -5.64 9.30
N ALA A 138 5.20 -5.32 8.59
CA ALA A 138 3.90 -5.95 8.77
C ALA A 138 3.15 -6.05 7.44
N SER A 139 2.27 -7.03 7.29
CA SER A 139 1.36 -7.14 6.14
C SER A 139 -0.03 -6.64 6.55
N PRO A 140 -0.53 -5.53 6.00
CA PRO A 140 -1.94 -5.16 6.12
C PRO A 140 -2.83 -6.19 5.43
N ILE A 141 -3.96 -6.56 6.02
CA ILE A 141 -4.93 -7.51 5.48
C ILE A 141 -6.34 -6.95 5.66
N ALA A 142 -7.00 -6.65 4.54
CA ALA A 142 -8.42 -6.32 4.57
C ALA A 142 -9.23 -7.58 4.88
N GLY A 143 -10.11 -7.52 5.88
CA GLY A 143 -10.97 -8.66 6.24
C GLY A 143 -12.18 -8.84 5.33
N LYS A 144 -12.58 -7.78 4.63
CA LYS A 144 -13.70 -7.72 3.69
C LYS A 144 -13.50 -6.58 2.69
N ASP A 145 -14.32 -6.57 1.64
CA ASP A 145 -14.45 -5.40 0.78
C ASP A 145 -14.92 -4.18 1.59
N ILE A 146 -14.45 -3.00 1.20
CA ILE A 146 -14.81 -1.73 1.82
C ILE A 146 -15.94 -1.09 1.03
N ASP A 147 -17.05 -0.78 1.70
CA ASP A 147 -18.17 -0.08 1.08
C ASP A 147 -17.78 1.36 0.74
N VAL A 148 -18.12 1.82 -0.45
CA VAL A 148 -17.81 3.16 -0.95
C VAL A 148 -19.02 3.80 -1.61
N LYS A 149 -19.10 5.14 -1.59
CA LYS A 149 -20.10 5.93 -2.30
C LYS A 149 -19.46 6.62 -3.50
N VAL A 150 -19.97 6.37 -4.69
CA VAL A 150 -19.46 6.94 -5.94
C VAL A 150 -20.58 7.69 -6.65
N GLY A 151 -20.70 8.98 -6.34
CA GLY A 151 -21.87 9.76 -6.73
C GLY A 151 -23.13 9.26 -6.00
N ASP A 152 -24.17 8.96 -6.76
CA ASP A 152 -25.43 8.39 -6.28
C ASP A 152 -25.41 6.86 -6.11
N LYS A 153 -24.28 6.21 -6.41
CA LYS A 153 -24.15 4.75 -6.49
C LYS A 153 -23.35 4.17 -5.33
N ASP A 154 -23.78 2.99 -4.90
CA ASP A 154 -23.02 2.15 -3.99
C ASP A 154 -21.95 1.36 -4.73
N GLY A 155 -20.80 1.20 -4.07
CA GLY A 155 -19.70 0.42 -4.59
C GLY A 155 -18.93 -0.31 -3.51
N LYS A 156 -17.99 -1.14 -3.97
CA LYS A 156 -17.10 -1.93 -3.12
C LYS A 156 -15.67 -1.85 -3.61
N LEU A 157 -14.77 -1.56 -2.69
CA LEU A 157 -13.33 -1.52 -2.91
C LEU A 157 -12.70 -2.82 -2.40
N THR A 158 -12.06 -3.56 -3.30
CA THR A 158 -11.38 -4.82 -2.98
C THR A 158 -9.86 -4.60 -2.94
N PHE A 159 -9.25 -4.93 -1.81
CA PHE A 159 -7.80 -4.94 -1.65
C PHE A 159 -7.23 -6.34 -1.91
N THR A 160 -5.99 -6.40 -2.37
CA THR A 160 -5.24 -7.66 -2.58
C THR A 160 -3.92 -7.64 -1.82
N GLN A 161 -3.37 -8.82 -1.56
CA GLN A 161 -2.04 -8.95 -0.95
C GLN A 161 -0.92 -8.78 -1.99
N SER A 162 -1.24 -8.92 -3.27
CA SER A 162 -0.25 -8.78 -4.34
C SER A 162 -0.86 -8.45 -5.69
N ILE A 163 -0.12 -7.68 -6.49
CA ILE A 163 -0.44 -7.40 -7.89
C ILE A 163 0.75 -7.78 -8.78
N ASN A 164 0.48 -8.17 -10.02
CA ASN A 164 1.50 -8.43 -11.03
C ASN A 164 1.61 -7.20 -11.94
N LEU A 165 2.83 -6.67 -12.12
CA LEU A 165 3.06 -5.49 -12.93
C LEU A 165 3.89 -5.86 -14.16
N GLY A 166 3.21 -6.28 -15.22
CA GLY A 166 3.83 -6.68 -16.48
C GLY A 166 3.72 -8.18 -16.75
N SER A 167 4.53 -8.68 -17.70
CA SER A 167 4.52 -10.08 -18.15
C SER A 167 5.71 -10.84 -17.57
N GLY A 168 5.49 -11.52 -16.43
CA GLY A 168 6.47 -12.45 -15.83
C GLY A 168 6.29 -12.63 -14.32
N ASN A 169 6.77 -13.74 -13.77
CA ASN A 169 6.65 -14.08 -12.34
C ASN A 169 7.48 -13.17 -11.39
N TYR A 170 8.40 -12.36 -11.93
CA TYR A 170 9.35 -11.55 -11.16
C TYR A 170 8.89 -10.11 -10.91
N GLN A 171 7.69 -9.73 -11.36
CA GLN A 171 7.15 -8.36 -11.21
C GLN A 171 5.96 -8.32 -10.25
N LYS A 172 6.00 -9.16 -9.21
CA LYS A 172 4.98 -9.22 -8.17
C LYS A 172 5.29 -8.19 -7.08
N ILE A 173 4.39 -7.24 -6.88
CA ILE A 173 4.45 -6.32 -5.74
C ILE A 173 3.54 -6.85 -4.65
N SER A 174 4.03 -6.85 -3.41
CA SER A 174 3.28 -7.22 -2.21
C SER A 174 2.83 -5.99 -1.43
N GLN A 175 1.69 -6.14 -0.76
CA GLN A 175 1.18 -5.22 0.26
C GLN A 175 2.07 -5.32 1.50
N LEU A 176 2.62 -4.19 1.95
CA LEU A 176 3.64 -4.15 3.00
C LEU A 176 3.61 -2.82 3.75
N LEU A 177 3.73 -2.90 5.07
CA LEU A 177 4.03 -1.79 5.97
C LEU A 177 5.49 -1.92 6.41
N GLU A 178 6.22 -0.82 6.30
CA GLU A 178 7.60 -0.63 6.73
C GLU A 178 7.64 0.48 7.77
N TYR A 179 8.33 0.24 8.89
CA TYR A 179 8.50 1.21 9.97
C TYR A 179 9.98 1.39 10.32
N LEU A 180 10.44 2.63 10.47
CA LEU A 180 11.78 2.97 10.96
C LEU A 180 11.76 4.34 11.63
N LYS A 181 12.19 4.45 12.89
CA LYS A 181 12.40 5.72 13.60
C LYS A 181 11.23 6.71 13.41
N ASP A 182 10.04 6.30 13.84
CA ASP A 182 8.78 7.04 13.73
C ASP A 182 8.30 7.32 12.30
N ARG A 183 9.00 6.85 11.27
CA ARG A 183 8.54 6.92 9.87
C ARG A 183 7.84 5.64 9.49
N GLN A 184 6.75 5.77 8.75
CA GLN A 184 6.02 4.63 8.21
C GLN A 184 5.82 4.81 6.70
N VAL A 185 6.05 3.72 5.97
CA VAL A 185 5.69 3.58 4.55
C VAL A 185 4.80 2.37 4.42
N THR A 186 3.57 2.54 3.95
CA THR A 186 2.61 1.45 3.80
C THR A 186 2.08 1.43 2.38
N ARG A 187 2.32 0.33 1.67
CA ARG A 187 1.79 0.08 0.33
C ARG A 187 0.49 -0.70 0.43
N LEU A 188 -0.60 -0.05 0.08
CA LEU A 188 -1.92 -0.65 -0.07
C LEU A 188 -2.12 -1.04 -1.54
N LEU A 189 -2.55 -2.26 -1.81
CA LEU A 189 -2.79 -2.74 -3.17
C LEU A 189 -4.28 -2.92 -3.38
N ILE A 190 -4.80 -2.19 -4.36
CA ILE A 190 -6.21 -2.26 -4.73
C ILE A 190 -6.32 -3.11 -5.99
N GLU A 191 -7.14 -4.17 -5.90
CA GLU A 191 -7.38 -5.08 -7.01
C GLU A 191 -8.38 -4.46 -7.99
N ARG A 192 -9.54 -4.05 -7.46
CA ARG A 192 -10.70 -3.58 -8.23
C ARG A 192 -11.60 -2.69 -7.39
N ILE A 193 -12.43 -1.93 -8.08
CA ILE A 193 -13.62 -1.28 -7.52
C ILE A 193 -14.85 -1.78 -8.29
N THR A 194 -15.90 -2.16 -7.57
CA THR A 194 -17.19 -2.56 -8.14
C THR A 194 -18.21 -1.46 -7.90
N ILE A 195 -18.93 -1.02 -8.93
CA ILE A 195 -19.97 0.02 -8.84
C ILE A 195 -21.15 -0.47 -9.66
N ASP A 196 -22.35 -0.56 -9.09
CA ASP A 196 -23.55 -1.12 -9.76
C ASP A 196 -23.28 -2.45 -10.48
N ASN A 197 -22.62 -3.38 -9.80
CA ASN A 197 -22.21 -4.69 -10.35
C ASN A 197 -21.25 -4.65 -11.54
N GLN A 198 -20.77 -3.47 -11.95
CA GLN A 198 -19.70 -3.34 -12.93
C GLN A 198 -18.35 -3.32 -12.23
N VAL A 199 -17.42 -4.15 -12.73
CA VAL A 199 -16.08 -4.29 -12.18
C VAL A 199 -15.10 -3.44 -12.97
N TYR A 200 -14.37 -2.57 -12.26
CA TYR A 200 -13.26 -1.81 -12.80
C TYR A 200 -11.96 -2.30 -12.17
N ASN A 201 -11.07 -2.85 -12.99
CA ASN A 201 -9.75 -3.27 -12.55
C ASN A 201 -8.91 -2.04 -12.20
N VAL A 202 -8.28 -2.08 -11.02
CA VAL A 202 -7.39 -1.03 -10.53
C VAL A 202 -5.95 -1.51 -10.61
N GLN A 203 -5.64 -2.66 -10.01
CA GLN A 203 -4.31 -3.31 -10.05
C GLN A 203 -3.15 -2.33 -9.80
N ALA A 204 -3.30 -1.45 -8.80
CA ALA A 204 -2.36 -0.35 -8.58
C ALA A 204 -1.97 -0.17 -7.10
N PRO A 205 -0.74 0.31 -6.82
CA PRO A 205 -0.29 0.62 -5.48
C PRO A 205 -0.72 2.03 -5.05
N PHE A 206 -1.14 2.14 -3.78
CA PHE A 206 -1.47 3.36 -3.07
C PHE A 206 -0.57 3.42 -1.84
N THR A 207 0.37 4.36 -1.81
CA THR A 207 1.45 4.36 -0.80
C THR A 207 1.23 5.46 0.22
N LEU A 208 0.97 5.09 1.47
CA LEU A 208 1.06 5.97 2.62
C LEU A 208 2.54 6.19 2.96
N GLN A 209 2.94 7.45 3.16
CA GLN A 209 4.28 7.80 3.62
C GLN A 209 4.16 8.94 4.62
N GLY A 210 4.59 8.73 5.86
CA GLY A 210 4.41 9.73 6.91
C GLY A 210 5.20 9.47 8.18
N LYS A 211 4.91 10.28 9.19
CA LYS A 211 5.56 10.24 10.50
C LYS A 211 4.53 10.09 11.60
N LYS A 212 4.92 9.35 12.63
CA LYS A 212 4.22 9.24 13.90
C LYS A 212 4.12 10.63 14.55
N GLN A 213 2.96 10.94 15.11
CA GLN A 213 2.67 12.17 15.86
C GLN A 213 2.83 11.92 17.35
#